data_AF-A0A9X2YS09-F1
#
_entry.id   AF-A0A9X2YS09-F1
#
_cell.length_a   1.000
_cell.length_b   1.000
_cell.length_c   1.000
_cell.angle_alpha   90.00
_cell.angle_beta   90.00
_cell.angle_gamma   90.00
#
_symmetry.space_group_name_H-M   'P 1'
#
loop_
_entity.id
_entity.type
_entity.pdbx_description
1 polymer ?
#
loop_
_entity_poly.entity_id
_entity_poly.type
_entity_poly.pdbx_seq_one_letter_code
_entity_poly.pdbx_strand_id
1 'polypeptide(L)'
;MIDRDQLQVERRSTVAHELVHDERRVYPTEPALRIREETLVERTAARRLIELPDLVDALRACSSRHASDVADHLWVDRPMLEARMESLDPVEVAELEHHLEDQWLWIP
;
A
#
# COMPACT_ATOMS: atom_id res chain seq x y z
N MET A 1 6.90 -23.98 -7.56
CA MET A 1 7.61 -23.16 -8.56
C MET A 1 7.26 -21.73 -8.22
N ILE A 2 8.22 -20.94 -7.72
CA ILE A 2 7.98 -19.53 -7.38
C ILE A 2 7.96 -18.76 -8.71
N ASP A 3 6.90 -17.98 -8.93
CA ASP A 3 6.73 -17.16 -10.11
C ASP A 3 7.77 -16.01 -10.09
N ARG A 4 8.43 -15.75 -11.22
CA ARG A 4 9.41 -14.67 -11.32
C ARG A 4 8.75 -13.30 -11.19
N ASP A 5 7.49 -13.19 -11.59
CA ASP A 5 6.76 -11.93 -11.55
C ASP A 5 6.36 -11.59 -10.10
N GLN A 6 6.02 -12.60 -9.29
CA GLN A 6 5.81 -12.46 -7.85
C GLN A 6 7.09 -11.93 -7.15
N LEU A 7 8.27 -12.45 -7.53
CA LEU A 7 9.55 -11.92 -7.02
C LEU A 7 9.83 -10.49 -7.47
N GLN A 8 9.35 -10.07 -8.64
CA GLN A 8 9.56 -8.70 -9.13
C GLN A 8 8.67 -7.70 -8.39
N VAL A 9 7.43 -8.08 -8.08
CA VAL A 9 6.50 -7.29 -7.26
C VAL A 9 7.05 -7.08 -5.85
N GLU A 10 7.48 -8.16 -5.18
CA GLU A 10 8.09 -8.10 -3.85
C GLU A 10 9.35 -7.20 -3.83
N ARG A 11 10.14 -7.23 -4.92
CA ARG A 11 11.30 -6.34 -5.06
C ARG A 11 10.91 -4.88 -5.18
N ARG A 12 9.82 -4.54 -5.90
CA ARG A 12 9.36 -3.15 -6.04
C ARG A 12 8.92 -2.60 -4.68
N SER A 13 8.10 -3.35 -3.94
CA SER A 13 7.67 -2.98 -2.58
C SER A 13 8.88 -2.81 -1.65
N THR A 14 9.78 -3.80 -1.62
CA THR A 14 10.99 -3.76 -0.79
C THR A 14 11.87 -2.54 -1.13
N VAL A 15 12.13 -2.28 -2.42
CA VAL A 15 12.98 -1.14 -2.82
C VAL A 15 12.36 0.18 -2.40
N ALA A 16 11.05 0.37 -2.55
CA ALA A 16 10.40 1.60 -2.10
C ALA A 16 10.48 1.78 -0.58
N HIS A 17 10.30 0.70 0.18
CA HIS A 17 10.45 0.70 1.65
C HIS A 17 11.86 1.12 2.07
N GLU A 18 12.90 0.47 1.50
CA GLU A 18 14.29 0.76 1.84
C GLU A 18 14.74 2.16 1.39
N LEU A 19 14.21 2.68 0.28
CA LEU A 19 14.46 4.07 -0.15
C LEU A 19 13.94 5.06 0.89
N VAL A 20 12.75 4.83 1.46
CA VAL A 20 12.20 5.69 2.50
C VAL A 20 13.05 5.62 3.78
N HIS A 21 13.54 4.43 4.16
CA HIS A 21 14.50 4.29 5.26
C HIS A 21 15.77 5.13 5.03
N ASP A 22 16.39 5.05 3.84
CA ASP A 22 17.60 5.84 3.53
C ASP A 22 17.34 7.35 3.47
N GLU A 23 16.17 7.78 3.01
CA GLU A 23 15.81 9.20 3.00
C GLU A 23 15.60 9.76 4.41
N ARG A 24 14.93 8.99 5.28
CA ARG A 24 14.58 9.42 6.64
C ARG A 24 15.77 9.37 7.58
N ARG A 25 16.63 8.36 7.47
CA ARG A 25 17.82 8.15 8.33
C ARG A 25 17.52 8.20 9.83
N VAL A 26 16.35 7.70 10.22
CA VAL A 26 15.92 7.63 11.62
C VAL A 26 16.07 6.18 12.09
N TYR A 27 16.88 5.95 13.12
CA TYR A 27 17.17 4.61 13.64
C TYR A 27 16.96 4.54 15.15
N PRO A 28 15.70 4.46 15.63
CA PRO A 28 15.40 4.48 17.05
C PRO A 28 15.87 3.19 17.73
N THR A 29 16.46 3.32 18.92
CA THR A 29 16.88 2.16 19.73
C THR A 29 15.74 1.60 20.57
N GLU A 30 14.78 2.44 20.97
CA GLU A 30 13.62 2.01 21.74
C GLU A 30 12.62 1.21 20.88
N PRO A 31 12.15 0.03 21.34
CA PRO A 31 11.25 -0.81 20.54
C PRO A 31 9.97 -0.11 20.08
N ALA A 32 9.34 0.69 20.94
CA ALA A 32 8.10 1.39 20.61
C ALA A 32 8.32 2.47 19.53
N LEU A 33 9.47 3.16 19.57
CA LEU A 33 9.82 4.17 18.57
C LEU A 33 10.19 3.52 17.24
N ARG A 34 10.86 2.36 17.27
CA ARG A 34 11.15 1.58 16.06
C ARG A 34 9.88 1.12 15.36
N ILE A 35 8.90 0.58 16.09
CA ILE A 35 7.61 0.19 15.50
C ILE A 35 6.92 1.40 14.84
N ARG A 36 6.90 2.55 15.51
CA ARG A 36 6.34 3.79 14.95
C ARG A 36 7.07 4.23 13.68
N GLU A 37 8.38 4.12 13.67
CA GLU A 37 9.20 4.45 12.51
C GLU A 37 8.91 3.51 11.33
N GLU A 38 8.88 2.20 11.56
CA GLU A 38 8.53 1.22 10.52
C GLU A 38 7.13 1.49 9.94
N THR A 39 6.13 1.76 10.79
CA THR A 39 4.78 2.13 10.31
C THR A 39 4.79 3.41 9.47
N LEU A 40 5.59 4.41 9.84
CA LEU A 40 5.70 5.65 9.05
C LEU A 40 6.40 5.41 7.71
N VAL A 41 7.47 4.62 7.70
CA VAL A 41 8.19 4.23 6.50
C VAL A 41 7.27 3.48 5.55
N GLU A 42 6.58 2.46 6.06
CA GLU A 42 5.66 1.62 5.29
C GLU A 42 4.51 2.45 4.68
N ARG A 43 3.85 3.30 5.46
CA ARG A 43 2.80 4.20 4.95
C ARG A 43 3.30 5.19 3.91
N THR A 44 4.53 5.69 4.09
CA THR A 44 5.14 6.62 3.13
C THR A 44 5.48 5.89 1.82
N ALA A 45 6.06 4.70 1.89
CA ALA A 45 6.35 3.87 0.72
C ALA A 45 5.06 3.48 -0.01
N ALA A 46 4.03 3.07 0.74
CA ALA A 46 2.72 2.70 0.21
C ALA A 46 2.06 3.86 -0.55
N ARG A 47 2.06 5.07 0.02
CA ARG A 47 1.52 6.26 -0.65
C ARG A 47 2.28 6.65 -1.93
N ARG A 48 3.59 6.38 -1.99
CA ARG A 48 4.41 6.63 -3.20
C ARG A 48 4.20 5.58 -4.28
N LEU A 49 3.95 4.33 -3.89
CA LEU A 49 3.73 3.23 -4.83
C LEU A 49 2.29 3.18 -5.35
N ILE A 50 1.34 3.62 -4.53
CA ILE A 50 -0.10 3.49 -4.75
C ILE A 50 -0.72 4.89 -4.63
N GLU A 51 -0.67 5.63 -5.73
CA GLU A 51 -1.37 6.91 -5.82
C GLU A 51 -2.88 6.70 -5.76
N LEU A 52 -3.61 7.72 -5.30
CA LEU A 52 -5.07 7.61 -5.13
C LEU A 52 -5.81 7.23 -6.43
N PRO A 53 -5.48 7.80 -7.61
CA PRO A 53 -6.12 7.42 -8.86
C PRO A 53 -5.90 5.95 -9.23
N ASP A 54 -4.66 5.45 -9.05
CA ASP A 54 -4.34 4.04 -9.31
C ASP A 54 -5.12 3.11 -8.38
N LEU A 55 -5.30 3.50 -7.12
CA LEU A 55 -6.10 2.76 -6.16
C LEU A 55 -7.59 2.71 -6.55
N VAL A 56 -8.15 3.83 -7.01
CA VAL A 56 -9.52 3.89 -7.54
C VAL A 56 -9.67 2.93 -8.72
N ASP A 57 -8.74 3.00 -9.67
CA ASP A 57 -8.78 2.20 -10.89
C ASP A 57 -8.64 0.70 -10.58
N ALA A 58 -7.74 0.33 -9.67
CA ALA A 58 -7.57 -1.05 -9.22
C ALA A 58 -8.82 -1.59 -8.51
N LEU A 59 -9.44 -0.81 -7.62
CA LEU A 59 -10.66 -1.20 -6.91
C LEU A 59 -11.87 -1.32 -7.85
N ARG A 60 -11.90 -0.59 -8.96
CA ARG A 60 -12.91 -0.75 -10.02
C ARG A 60 -12.64 -1.99 -10.88
N ALA A 61 -11.37 -2.27 -11.19
CA ALA A 61 -10.99 -3.37 -12.05
C ALA A 61 -11.15 -4.75 -11.36
N CYS A 62 -10.89 -4.82 -10.04
CA CYS A 62 -10.93 -6.07 -9.29
C CYS A 62 -12.32 -6.35 -8.72
N SER A 63 -13.14 -7.10 -9.46
CA SER A 63 -14.53 -7.44 -9.08
C SER A 63 -14.67 -8.13 -7.71
N SER A 64 -13.67 -8.87 -7.25
CA SER A 64 -13.67 -9.56 -5.96
C SER A 64 -13.34 -8.64 -4.78
N ARG A 65 -12.60 -7.55 -5.05
CA ARG A 65 -12.05 -6.60 -4.06
C ARG A 65 -11.24 -7.27 -2.93
N HIS A 66 -10.76 -8.49 -3.16
CA HIS A 66 -9.82 -9.15 -2.26
C HIS A 66 -8.46 -8.47 -2.34
N ALA A 67 -7.82 -8.27 -1.19
CA ALA A 67 -6.52 -7.62 -1.10
C ALA A 67 -5.46 -8.24 -2.04
N SER A 68 -5.46 -9.57 -2.22
CA SER A 68 -4.54 -10.24 -3.16
C SER A 68 -4.72 -9.76 -4.59
N ASP A 69 -5.96 -9.72 -5.07
CA ASP A 69 -6.26 -9.41 -6.47
C ASP A 69 -5.98 -7.93 -6.77
N VAL A 70 -6.25 -7.05 -5.79
CA VAL A 70 -5.94 -5.62 -5.89
C VAL A 70 -4.42 -5.38 -5.82
N ALA A 71 -3.70 -6.08 -4.95
CA ALA A 71 -2.24 -5.95 -4.83
C ALA A 71 -1.53 -6.43 -6.10
N ASP A 72 -1.97 -7.57 -6.65
CA ASP A 72 -1.49 -8.10 -7.93
C ASP A 72 -1.76 -7.10 -9.07
N HIS A 73 -2.94 -6.49 -9.11
CA HIS A 73 -3.28 -5.46 -10.12
C HIS A 73 -2.38 -4.22 -10.02
N LEU A 74 -2.06 -3.79 -8.79
CA LEU A 74 -1.20 -2.63 -8.52
C LEU A 74 0.31 -2.94 -8.62
N TRP A 75 0.67 -4.21 -8.80
CA TRP A 75 2.05 -4.70 -8.79
C TRP A 75 2.79 -4.31 -7.51
N VAL A 76 2.14 -4.56 -6.38
CA VAL A 76 2.66 -4.38 -5.01
C VAL A 76 2.39 -5.65 -4.20
N ASP A 77 3.09 -5.83 -3.09
CA ASP A 77 2.74 -6.88 -2.13
C ASP A 77 1.55 -6.47 -1.24
N ARG A 78 0.90 -7.48 -0.64
CA ARG A 78 -0.28 -7.29 0.21
C ARG A 78 -0.03 -6.32 1.39
N PRO A 79 1.10 -6.39 2.14
CA PRO A 79 1.36 -5.46 3.23
C PRO A 79 1.39 -4.00 2.78
N MET A 80 1.96 -3.70 1.60
CA MET A 80 2.00 -2.34 1.09
C MET A 80 0.60 -1.80 0.74
N LEU A 81 -0.26 -2.64 0.17
CA LEU A 81 -1.66 -2.28 -0.05
C LEU A 81 -2.41 -2.06 1.27
N GLU A 82 -2.24 -2.95 2.25
CA GLU A 82 -2.86 -2.81 3.57
C GLU A 82 -2.43 -1.50 4.23
N ALA A 83 -1.13 -1.19 4.23
CA ALA A 83 -0.60 0.06 4.77
C ALA A 83 -1.16 1.29 4.04
N ARG A 84 -1.40 1.21 2.73
CA ARG A 84 -2.07 2.29 1.98
C ARG A 84 -3.51 2.49 2.45
N MET A 85 -4.27 1.41 2.55
CA MET A 85 -5.68 1.43 2.97
C MET A 85 -5.85 1.91 4.42
N GLU A 86 -4.96 1.48 5.32
CA GLU A 86 -4.96 1.89 6.74
C GLU A 86 -4.53 3.34 6.97
N SER A 87 -3.93 3.99 5.97
CA SER A 87 -3.39 5.35 6.07
C SER A 87 -4.08 6.36 5.16
N LEU A 88 -5.22 6.00 4.58
CA LEU A 88 -6.10 6.94 3.88
C LEU A 88 -6.53 8.06 4.84
N ASP A 89 -6.31 9.30 4.42
CA ASP A 89 -6.87 10.45 5.15
C ASP A 89 -8.35 10.67 4.79
N PRO A 90 -9.10 11.46 5.58
CA PRO A 90 -10.54 11.65 5.34
C PRO A 90 -10.89 12.23 3.96
N VAL A 91 -10.00 13.00 3.34
CA VAL A 91 -10.21 13.52 1.98
C VAL A 91 -10.04 12.38 0.98
N GLU A 92 -9.00 11.58 1.12
CA GLU A 92 -8.77 10.41 0.26
C GLU A 92 -9.91 9.39 0.35
N VAL A 93 -10.45 9.16 1.56
CA VAL A 93 -11.64 8.30 1.75
C VAL A 93 -12.85 8.87 1.01
N ALA A 94 -13.14 10.17 1.15
CA ALA A 94 -14.27 10.79 0.47
C ALA A 94 -14.13 10.75 -1.06
N GLU A 95 -12.92 10.94 -1.60
CA GLU A 95 -12.64 10.80 -3.04
C GLU A 95 -12.84 9.36 -3.51
N LEU A 96 -12.41 8.37 -2.73
CA LEU A 96 -12.65 6.97 -3.04
C LEU A 96 -14.14 6.62 -3.01
N GLU A 97 -14.88 7.05 -1.99
CA GLU A 97 -16.34 6.88 -1.91
C GLU A 97 -17.03 7.56 -3.10
N HIS A 98 -16.61 8.78 -3.46
CA HIS A 98 -17.15 9.49 -4.62
C HIS A 98 -16.94 8.73 -5.93
N HIS A 99 -15.75 8.15 -6.12
CA HIS A 99 -15.42 7.42 -7.34
C HIS A 99 -15.94 5.98 -7.38
N LEU A 100 -16.16 5.35 -6.24
CA LEU A 100 -16.63 3.97 -6.14
C LEU A 100 -18.14 3.87 -5.87
N GLU A 101 -18.80 5.02 -5.65
CA GLU A 101 -20.22 5.12 -5.32
C GLU A 101 -20.57 4.22 -4.10
N ASP A 102 -21.78 3.64 -4.07
CA ASP A 102 -22.24 2.73 -3.01
C ASP A 102 -21.53 1.35 -3.00
N GLN A 103 -20.53 1.14 -3.85
CA GLN A 103 -19.81 -0.13 -3.95
C GLN A 103 -18.59 -0.20 -3.03
N TRP A 104 -18.44 0.73 -2.07
CA TRP A 104 -17.33 0.74 -1.13
C TRP A 104 -17.31 -0.51 -0.23
N LEU A 105 -16.50 -1.49 -0.62
CA LEU A 105 -16.23 -2.73 0.12
C LEU A 105 -14.74 -3.03 0.04
N TRP A 106 -14.07 -3.00 1.19
CA TRP A 106 -12.67 -3.41 1.35
C TRP A 106 -12.61 -4.70 2.16
N ILE A 107 -11.93 -5.72 1.62
CA ILE A 107 -11.76 -7.03 2.27
C ILE A 107 -10.25 -7.29 2.42
N PRO A 108 -9.67 -7.04 3.62
CA PRO A 108 -8.26 -7.28 3.89
C PRO A 108 -7.89 -8.76 3.75
#